data_AF-A0A941EJK7-F1
#
_entry.id   AF-A0A941EJK7-F1
#
_cell.length_a   1.000
_cell.length_b   1.000
_cell.length_c   1.000
_cell.angle_alpha   90.00
_cell.angle_beta   90.00
_cell.angle_gamma   90.00
#
_symmetry.space_group_name_H-M   'P 1'
#
loop_
_entity.id
_entity.type
_entity.pdbx_description
1 polymer ?
#
loop_
_entity_poly.entity_id
_entity_poly.type
_entity_poly.pdbx_seq_one_letter_code
_entity_poly.pdbx_strand_id
1 'polypeptide(L)'
;MSLSPLERDLLRTEPLRRLHMVAHGGAASITTTQTYSRLEHSLGVFALAACFHPDPADQPLRAAALLHDVGHLPFSHTFEGVAGLNHHALGADLLREPAIADVLAAHGLEPHEIADLLSGRTPSALTPAPGLLSLDHLDSYVRSARFGARLEVEPARLLAALRLVDGAVSTDLPTARILVDLVCAEARLHASWDNLAPAAVLQRLVTRLLDAGRREPARLARMTDAQLWAALDEAPETRDEAEMLRTRPHLLRVRCLPDAAQADVRVPEYAASGWDFALRKIYSSAPLVGTVPLESAAPDLAEQLEDLQALPIRYRVWWAGAERRVSR
;
A
#
# COMPACT_ATOMS: atom_id res chain seq x y z
N MET A 1 15.64 -3.49 -21.02
CA MET A 1 16.64 -3.50 -19.93
C MET A 1 17.04 -4.94 -19.64
N SER A 2 18.33 -5.26 -19.59
CA SER A 2 18.82 -6.57 -19.16
C SER A 2 19.05 -6.57 -17.65
N LEU A 3 18.59 -7.60 -16.95
CA LEU A 3 18.81 -7.73 -15.51
C LEU A 3 20.28 -8.03 -15.19
N SER A 4 20.84 -7.40 -14.16
CA SER A 4 22.16 -7.75 -13.60
C SER A 4 22.12 -9.14 -12.92
N PRO A 5 23.28 -9.77 -12.64
CA PRO A 5 23.32 -11.00 -11.86
C PRO A 5 22.63 -10.89 -10.49
N LEU A 6 22.93 -9.83 -9.73
CA LEU A 6 22.30 -9.52 -8.45
C LEU A 6 20.77 -9.50 -8.55
N GLU A 7 20.22 -8.76 -9.51
CA GLU A 7 18.77 -8.65 -9.68
C GLU A 7 18.11 -10.00 -10.00
N ARG A 8 18.76 -10.83 -10.82
CA ARG A 8 18.24 -12.17 -11.13
C ARG A 8 18.24 -13.08 -9.93
N ASP A 9 19.29 -13.01 -9.10
CA ASP A 9 19.41 -13.82 -7.90
C ASP A 9 18.41 -13.38 -6.83
N LEU A 10 18.24 -12.07 -6.61
CA LEU A 10 17.20 -11.53 -5.73
C LEU A 10 15.80 -11.96 -6.18
N LEU A 11 15.50 -11.89 -7.48
CA LEU A 11 14.21 -12.34 -8.04
C LEU A 11 13.93 -13.83 -7.86
N ARG A 12 14.94 -14.64 -7.50
CA ARG A 12 14.77 -16.07 -7.20
C ARG A 12 14.59 -16.35 -5.70
N THR A 13 14.76 -15.36 -4.83
CA THR A 13 14.57 -15.52 -3.39
C THR A 13 13.10 -15.73 -3.07
N GLU A 14 12.82 -16.60 -2.08
CA GLU A 14 11.45 -16.87 -1.65
C GLU A 14 10.71 -15.61 -1.18
N PRO A 15 11.29 -14.72 -0.34
CA PRO A 15 10.58 -13.53 0.13
C PRO A 15 10.14 -12.60 -1.00
N LEU A 16 10.95 -12.42 -2.04
CA LEU A 16 10.59 -11.59 -3.18
C LEU A 16 9.58 -12.30 -4.10
N ARG A 17 9.74 -13.62 -4.34
CA ARG A 17 8.77 -14.40 -5.13
C ARG A 17 7.39 -14.47 -4.46
N ARG A 18 7.34 -14.47 -3.13
CA ARG A 18 6.10 -14.45 -2.35
C ARG A 18 5.21 -13.26 -2.72
N LEU A 19 5.80 -12.09 -3.03
CA LEU A 19 5.05 -10.88 -3.38
C LEU A 19 4.19 -11.03 -4.65
N HIS A 20 4.43 -12.06 -5.48
CA HIS A 20 3.55 -12.38 -6.60
C HIS A 20 2.14 -12.79 -6.16
N MET A 21 2.02 -13.27 -4.92
CA MET A 21 0.78 -13.81 -4.34
C MET A 21 0.21 -12.89 -3.25
N VAL A 22 0.63 -11.62 -3.24
CA VAL A 22 0.17 -10.58 -2.31
C VAL A 22 -0.37 -9.42 -3.15
N ALA A 23 -1.66 -9.12 -3.02
CA ALA A 23 -2.32 -8.06 -3.77
C ALA A 23 -1.87 -6.67 -3.29
N HIS A 24 -1.40 -5.82 -4.21
CA HIS A 24 -0.96 -4.46 -3.91
C HIS A 24 -2.09 -3.58 -3.38
N GLY A 25 -3.26 -3.63 -4.05
CA GLY A 25 -4.47 -2.92 -3.64
C GLY A 25 -5.07 -3.39 -2.31
N GLY A 26 -4.43 -4.35 -1.64
CA GLY A 26 -4.91 -4.92 -0.39
C GLY A 26 -6.33 -5.44 -0.51
N ALA A 27 -7.16 -5.20 0.50
CA ALA A 27 -8.55 -5.65 0.49
C ALA A 27 -9.43 -5.01 -0.60
N ALA A 28 -9.03 -3.89 -1.21
CA ALA A 28 -9.74 -3.34 -2.36
C ALA A 28 -9.74 -4.31 -3.55
N SER A 29 -8.78 -5.23 -3.63
CA SER A 29 -8.75 -6.30 -4.66
C SER A 29 -9.95 -7.26 -4.58
N ILE A 30 -10.68 -7.29 -3.46
CA ILE A 30 -11.87 -8.14 -3.26
C ILE A 30 -13.10 -7.57 -3.98
N THR A 31 -13.16 -6.24 -4.10
CA THR A 31 -14.34 -5.48 -4.54
C THR A 31 -14.10 -4.68 -5.82
N THR A 32 -12.84 -4.56 -6.26
CA THR A 32 -12.44 -3.77 -7.43
C THR A 32 -11.65 -4.60 -8.44
N THR A 33 -11.25 -3.97 -9.55
CA THR A 33 -10.37 -4.53 -10.58
C THR A 33 -8.88 -4.39 -10.25
N GLN A 34 -8.51 -3.90 -9.06
CA GLN A 34 -7.11 -3.75 -8.65
C GLN A 34 -6.49 -5.11 -8.25
N THR A 35 -6.22 -5.95 -9.24
CA THR A 35 -5.77 -7.34 -9.04
C THR A 35 -4.26 -7.54 -9.19
N TYR A 36 -3.49 -6.45 -9.32
CA TYR A 36 -2.04 -6.52 -9.46
C TYR A 36 -1.34 -6.80 -8.12
N SER A 37 -0.22 -7.52 -8.22
CA SER A 37 0.58 -8.00 -7.11
C SER A 37 1.63 -6.99 -6.66
N ARG A 38 2.12 -7.14 -5.43
CA ARG A 38 3.28 -6.37 -4.96
C ARG A 38 4.54 -6.66 -5.75
N LEU A 39 4.70 -7.87 -6.30
CA LEU A 39 5.83 -8.14 -7.19
C LEU A 39 5.79 -7.26 -8.46
N GLU A 40 4.61 -7.06 -9.05
CA GLU A 40 4.48 -6.18 -10.22
C GLU A 40 4.82 -4.72 -9.88
N HIS A 41 4.46 -4.28 -8.67
CA HIS A 41 4.83 -2.97 -8.15
C HIS A 41 6.34 -2.88 -7.89
N SER A 42 6.95 -3.82 -7.15
CA SER A 42 8.41 -3.86 -6.92
C SER A 42 9.22 -3.87 -8.21
N LEU A 43 8.76 -4.60 -9.24
CA LEU A 43 9.38 -4.58 -10.57
C LEU A 43 9.23 -3.23 -11.27
N GLY A 44 8.10 -2.55 -11.08
CA GLY A 44 7.86 -1.21 -11.61
C GLY A 44 8.76 -0.16 -10.95
N VAL A 45 8.85 -0.16 -9.63
CA VAL A 45 9.76 0.71 -8.86
C VAL A 45 11.22 0.44 -9.23
N PHE A 46 11.61 -0.83 -9.37
CA PHE A 46 12.92 -1.21 -9.89
C PHE A 46 13.18 -0.70 -11.31
N ALA A 47 12.20 -0.80 -12.21
CA ALA A 47 12.34 -0.30 -13.58
C ALA A 47 12.48 1.23 -13.62
N LEU A 48 11.76 1.96 -12.75
CA LEU A 48 11.92 3.40 -12.59
C LEU A 48 13.30 3.73 -12.03
N ALA A 49 13.74 3.05 -10.96
CA ALA A 49 15.06 3.25 -10.37
C ALA A 49 16.15 3.05 -11.42
N ALA A 50 16.11 1.96 -12.18
CA ALA A 50 17.08 1.68 -13.24
C ALA A 50 16.97 2.63 -14.45
N CYS A 51 15.82 3.26 -14.68
CA CYS A 51 15.65 4.27 -15.72
C CYS A 51 16.31 5.60 -15.34
N PHE A 52 16.15 6.04 -14.09
CA PHE A 52 16.73 7.30 -13.60
C PHE A 52 18.18 7.14 -13.11
N HIS A 53 18.58 5.94 -12.74
CA HIS A 53 19.91 5.53 -12.34
C HIS A 53 20.41 4.41 -13.27
N PRO A 54 20.77 4.74 -14.52
CA PRO A 54 21.15 3.75 -15.53
C PRO A 54 22.52 3.14 -15.28
N ASP A 55 23.33 3.71 -14.38
CA ASP A 55 24.64 3.17 -14.04
C ASP A 55 24.48 1.80 -13.34
N PRO A 56 25.04 0.72 -13.90
CA PRO A 56 25.06 -0.58 -13.24
C PRO A 56 25.76 -0.59 -11.87
N ALA A 57 26.56 0.44 -11.54
CA ALA A 57 27.17 0.62 -10.23
C ALA A 57 26.16 1.01 -9.13
N ASP A 58 24.97 1.53 -9.48
CA ASP A 58 23.90 1.89 -8.52
C ASP A 58 23.12 0.64 -8.02
N GLN A 59 23.85 -0.44 -7.72
CA GLN A 59 23.31 -1.71 -7.25
C GLN A 59 22.52 -1.59 -5.93
N PRO A 60 22.95 -0.80 -4.92
CA PRO A 60 22.20 -0.69 -3.67
C PRO A 60 20.80 -0.14 -3.86
N LEU A 61 20.64 0.93 -4.65
CA LEU A 61 19.33 1.55 -4.93
C LEU A 61 18.41 0.59 -5.68
N ARG A 62 18.94 -0.11 -6.69
CA ARG A 62 18.16 -1.05 -7.50
C ARG A 62 17.76 -2.30 -6.72
N ALA A 63 18.64 -2.80 -5.84
CA ALA A 63 18.32 -3.87 -4.90
C ALA A 63 17.26 -3.41 -3.88
N ALA A 64 17.40 -2.21 -3.31
CA ALA A 64 16.41 -1.62 -2.43
C ALA A 64 15.05 -1.48 -3.13
N ALA A 65 15.02 -1.04 -4.38
CA ALA A 65 13.79 -0.92 -5.17
C ALA A 65 13.07 -2.29 -5.36
N LEU A 66 13.81 -3.38 -5.59
CA LEU A 66 13.23 -4.72 -5.64
C LEU A 66 12.75 -5.21 -4.27
N LEU A 67 13.46 -4.85 -3.20
CA LEU A 67 13.25 -5.39 -1.87
C LEU A 67 12.33 -4.54 -0.97
N HIS A 68 11.95 -3.32 -1.38
CA HIS A 68 11.24 -2.37 -0.51
C HIS A 68 9.96 -2.93 0.12
N ASP A 69 9.32 -3.87 -0.58
CA ASP A 69 8.02 -4.41 -0.25
C ASP A 69 8.04 -5.82 0.34
N VAL A 70 9.21 -6.46 0.53
CA VAL A 70 9.28 -7.89 0.95
C VAL A 70 8.63 -8.15 2.31
N GLY A 71 8.54 -7.12 3.16
CA GLY A 71 7.90 -7.18 4.47
C GLY A 71 6.37 -7.10 4.46
N HIS A 72 5.73 -6.94 3.29
CA HIS A 72 4.28 -6.79 3.24
C HIS A 72 3.51 -8.02 3.70
N LEU A 73 2.48 -7.76 4.49
CA LEU A 73 1.52 -8.75 4.96
C LEU A 73 0.60 -9.20 3.80
N PRO A 74 -0.09 -10.35 3.93
CA PRO A 74 -1.23 -10.65 3.06
C PRO A 74 -2.18 -9.44 2.97
N PHE A 75 -2.72 -9.17 1.79
CA PHE A 75 -3.55 -7.98 1.54
C PHE A 75 -2.89 -6.67 2.00
N SER A 76 -1.56 -6.57 1.91
CA SER A 76 -0.85 -5.30 2.02
C SER A 76 -1.01 -4.60 3.37
N HIS A 77 -1.42 -3.33 3.40
CA HIS A 77 -1.58 -2.54 4.62
C HIS A 77 -2.86 -2.86 5.39
N THR A 78 -3.74 -3.74 4.88
CA THR A 78 -5.13 -3.87 5.34
C THR A 78 -5.25 -4.10 6.85
N PHE A 79 -4.42 -4.99 7.40
CA PHE A 79 -4.44 -5.30 8.83
C PHE A 79 -3.12 -4.96 9.51
N GLU A 80 -2.38 -4.03 8.95
CA GLU A 80 -1.18 -3.55 9.62
C GLU A 80 -1.53 -3.00 11.01
N GLY A 81 -0.63 -3.20 11.98
CA GLY A 81 -0.75 -2.89 13.41
C GLY A 81 -1.60 -3.83 14.24
N VAL A 82 -2.37 -4.72 13.62
CA VAL A 82 -2.98 -5.83 14.36
C VAL A 82 -1.85 -6.67 14.96
N ALA A 83 -1.91 -6.91 16.27
CA ALA A 83 -0.88 -7.61 17.04
C ALA A 83 0.56 -7.06 16.85
N GLY A 84 0.70 -5.75 16.60
CA GLY A 84 2.01 -5.11 16.42
C GLY A 84 2.68 -5.38 15.07
N LEU A 85 1.99 -6.02 14.12
CA LEU A 85 2.51 -6.29 12.79
C LEU A 85 2.83 -4.99 12.04
N ASN A 86 4.03 -4.87 11.49
CA ASN A 86 4.49 -3.69 10.76
C ASN A 86 5.36 -4.13 9.59
N HIS A 87 5.01 -3.71 8.38
CA HIS A 87 5.67 -4.20 7.17
C HIS A 87 7.12 -3.71 7.05
N HIS A 88 7.44 -2.49 7.50
CA HIS A 88 8.82 -1.98 7.49
C HIS A 88 9.72 -2.78 8.45
N ALA A 89 9.24 -3.08 9.66
CA ALA A 89 9.98 -3.89 10.62
C ALA A 89 10.22 -5.32 10.09
N LEU A 90 9.18 -5.95 9.53
CA LEU A 90 9.28 -7.26 8.91
C LEU A 90 10.24 -7.26 7.71
N GLY A 91 10.20 -6.21 6.87
CA GLY A 91 11.11 -6.05 5.76
C GLY A 91 12.56 -5.94 6.23
N ALA A 92 12.83 -5.12 7.25
CA ALA A 92 14.16 -4.98 7.83
C ALA A 92 14.69 -6.29 8.43
N ASP A 93 13.82 -7.12 9.01
CA ASP A 93 14.20 -8.43 9.52
C ASP A 93 14.49 -9.42 8.39
N LEU A 94 13.64 -9.46 7.35
CA LEU A 94 13.83 -10.30 6.16
C LEU A 94 15.14 -10.00 5.42
N LEU A 95 15.56 -8.73 5.35
CA LEU A 95 16.85 -8.35 4.76
C LEU A 95 18.04 -9.04 5.44
N ARG A 96 17.91 -9.38 6.74
CA ARG A 96 18.96 -10.05 7.52
C ARG A 96 18.85 -11.58 7.48
N GLU A 97 17.79 -12.12 6.88
CA GLU A 97 17.66 -13.57 6.73
C GLU A 97 18.56 -14.08 5.61
N PRO A 98 19.13 -15.31 5.73
CA PRO A 98 20.04 -15.87 4.74
C PRO A 98 19.51 -15.84 3.31
N ALA A 99 18.19 -16.00 3.14
CA ALA A 99 17.53 -15.96 1.83
C ALA A 99 17.81 -14.67 1.03
N ILE A 100 17.99 -13.53 1.70
CA ILE A 100 18.34 -12.25 1.08
C ILE A 100 19.80 -11.87 1.39
N ALA A 101 20.21 -11.99 2.65
CA ALA A 101 21.53 -11.56 3.11
C ALA A 101 22.68 -12.26 2.36
N ASP A 102 22.56 -13.58 2.11
CA ASP A 102 23.61 -14.33 1.40
C ASP A 102 23.70 -13.89 -0.07
N VAL A 103 22.57 -13.54 -0.69
CA VAL A 103 22.53 -13.01 -2.06
C VAL A 103 23.19 -11.63 -2.10
N LEU A 104 22.85 -10.73 -1.18
CA LEU A 104 23.47 -9.40 -1.10
C LEU A 104 24.99 -9.53 -0.91
N ALA A 105 25.44 -10.36 0.04
CA ALA A 105 26.84 -10.58 0.33
C ALA A 105 27.63 -11.17 -0.86
N ALA A 106 27.02 -12.08 -1.61
CA ALA A 106 27.63 -12.66 -2.82
C ALA A 106 27.90 -11.63 -3.93
N HIS A 107 27.19 -10.49 -3.89
CA HIS A 107 27.37 -9.36 -4.81
C HIS A 107 28.05 -8.15 -4.14
N GLY A 108 28.62 -8.33 -2.95
CA GLY A 108 29.39 -7.30 -2.25
C GLY A 108 28.55 -6.20 -1.59
N LEU A 109 27.28 -6.48 -1.28
CA LEU A 109 26.38 -5.58 -0.56
C LEU A 109 26.05 -6.12 0.82
N GLU A 110 25.81 -5.21 1.75
CA GLU A 110 25.38 -5.54 3.10
C GLU A 110 23.90 -5.20 3.33
N PRO A 111 23.15 -6.00 4.11
CA PRO A 111 21.73 -5.72 4.41
C PRO A 111 21.46 -4.33 4.99
N HIS A 112 22.40 -3.76 5.74
CA HIS A 112 22.23 -2.45 6.36
C HIS A 112 22.22 -1.31 5.33
N GLU A 113 22.97 -1.43 4.23
CA GLU A 113 22.98 -0.44 3.15
C GLU A 113 21.58 -0.33 2.51
N ILE A 114 20.95 -1.49 2.30
CA ILE A 114 19.58 -1.58 1.79
C ILE A 114 18.58 -1.02 2.82
N ALA A 115 18.72 -1.40 4.08
CA ALA A 115 17.84 -0.91 5.15
C ALA A 115 17.94 0.61 5.35
N ASP A 116 19.12 1.21 5.17
CA ASP A 116 19.34 2.66 5.30
C ASP A 116 18.62 3.44 4.20
N LEU A 117 18.64 2.92 2.96
CA LEU A 117 17.86 3.48 1.85
C LEU A 117 16.35 3.35 2.09
N LEU A 118 15.86 2.19 2.52
CA LEU A 118 14.42 1.95 2.73
C LEU A 118 13.85 2.70 3.93
N SER A 119 14.69 3.03 4.91
CA SER A 119 14.30 3.81 6.09
C SER A 119 14.46 5.32 5.90
N GLY A 120 15.05 5.76 4.79
CA GLY A 120 15.39 7.16 4.53
C GLY A 120 16.53 7.70 5.39
N ARG A 121 17.29 6.85 6.10
CA ARG A 121 18.56 7.27 6.73
C ARG A 121 19.56 7.75 5.69
N THR A 122 19.55 7.11 4.51
CA THR A 122 20.21 7.62 3.32
C THR A 122 19.14 8.11 2.34
N PRO A 123 19.03 9.43 2.09
CA PRO A 123 18.08 9.98 1.13
C PRO A 123 18.25 9.34 -0.26
N SER A 124 17.14 9.01 -0.91
CA SER A 124 17.16 8.30 -2.19
C SER A 124 15.90 8.57 -2.99
N ALA A 125 15.87 8.05 -4.21
CA ALA A 125 14.67 8.12 -5.06
C ALA A 125 13.47 7.32 -4.49
N LEU A 126 13.71 6.41 -3.55
CA LEU A 126 12.68 5.63 -2.85
C LEU A 126 12.15 6.38 -1.63
N THR A 127 13.00 7.17 -0.98
CA THR A 127 12.72 7.88 0.27
C THR A 127 13.26 9.32 0.20
N PRO A 128 12.65 10.19 -0.63
CA PRO A 128 13.01 11.60 -0.68
C PRO A 128 12.57 12.31 0.61
N ALA A 129 12.81 13.63 0.68
CA ALA A 129 12.36 14.43 1.81
C ALA A 129 10.84 14.27 2.05
N PRO A 130 10.38 14.29 3.32
CA PRO A 130 8.97 14.09 3.65
C PRO A 130 8.04 15.03 2.89
N GLY A 131 6.93 14.47 2.39
CA GLY A 131 5.96 15.22 1.58
C GLY A 131 6.26 15.24 0.08
N LEU A 132 7.48 14.90 -0.34
CA LEU A 132 7.83 14.81 -1.75
C LEU A 132 7.50 13.45 -2.36
N LEU A 133 7.17 13.44 -3.64
CA LEU A 133 6.81 12.25 -4.39
C LEU A 133 8.04 11.38 -4.68
N SER A 134 8.00 10.13 -4.20
CA SER A 134 9.03 9.09 -4.45
C SER A 134 8.73 8.26 -5.69
N LEU A 135 9.70 7.45 -6.14
CA LEU A 135 9.48 6.47 -7.21
C LEU A 135 8.51 5.34 -6.83
N ASP A 136 8.47 4.98 -5.55
CA ASP A 136 7.48 4.04 -4.99
C ASP A 136 6.05 4.59 -5.20
N HIS A 137 5.78 5.77 -4.64
CA HIS A 137 4.47 6.40 -4.77
C HIS A 137 4.11 6.68 -6.24
N LEU A 138 5.07 7.11 -7.07
CA LEU A 138 4.86 7.32 -8.50
C LEU A 138 4.38 6.05 -9.20
N ASP A 139 5.05 4.90 -9.02
CA ASP A 139 4.59 3.64 -9.62
C ASP A 139 3.20 3.29 -9.13
N SER A 140 2.97 3.36 -7.81
CA SER A 140 1.69 3.01 -7.20
C SER A 140 0.53 3.82 -7.78
N TYR A 141 0.66 5.16 -7.88
CA TYR A 141 -0.37 6.04 -8.41
C TYR A 141 -0.62 5.81 -9.90
N VAL A 142 0.44 5.71 -10.72
CA VAL A 142 0.30 5.49 -12.16
C VAL A 142 -0.28 4.11 -12.46
N ARG A 143 0.12 3.08 -11.70
CA ARG A 143 -0.39 1.71 -11.83
C ARG A 143 -1.85 1.63 -11.44
N SER A 144 -2.23 2.18 -10.29
CA SER A 144 -3.62 2.24 -9.84
C SER A 144 -4.49 2.99 -10.86
N ALA A 145 -4.01 4.11 -11.39
CA ALA A 145 -4.71 4.86 -12.42
C ALA A 145 -4.90 4.03 -13.70
N ARG A 146 -3.88 3.29 -14.14
CA ARG A 146 -3.96 2.40 -15.31
C ARG A 146 -5.00 1.29 -15.11
N PHE A 147 -4.97 0.59 -13.98
CA PHE A 147 -5.92 -0.49 -13.69
C PHE A 147 -7.35 0.02 -13.45
N GLY A 148 -7.49 1.24 -12.94
CA GLY A 148 -8.78 1.92 -12.77
C GLY A 148 -9.29 2.64 -14.02
N ALA A 149 -8.61 2.55 -15.17
CA ALA A 149 -8.93 3.28 -16.40
C ALA A 149 -9.02 4.82 -16.21
N ARG A 150 -8.20 5.36 -15.30
CA ARG A 150 -8.08 6.80 -14.96
C ARG A 150 -6.82 7.44 -15.54
N LEU A 151 -5.91 6.66 -16.12
CA LEU A 151 -4.68 7.19 -16.72
C LEU A 151 -4.97 7.66 -18.15
N GLU A 152 -5.11 8.98 -18.31
CA GLU A 152 -5.44 9.61 -19.59
C GLU A 152 -4.22 9.89 -20.48
N VAL A 153 -3.01 9.78 -19.92
CA VAL A 153 -1.75 10.00 -20.63
C VAL A 153 -1.00 8.70 -20.88
N GLU A 154 -0.38 8.58 -22.04
CA GLU A 154 0.49 7.44 -22.33
C GLU A 154 1.67 7.39 -21.32
N PRO A 155 1.93 6.24 -20.69
CA PRO A 155 3.01 6.13 -19.70
C PRO A 155 4.39 6.57 -20.20
N ALA A 156 4.69 6.33 -21.48
CA ALA A 156 5.95 6.76 -22.09
C ALA A 156 6.08 8.29 -22.16
N ARG A 157 4.97 9.00 -22.44
CA ARG A 157 4.95 10.47 -22.45
C ARG A 157 5.07 11.03 -21.05
N LEU A 158 4.40 10.41 -20.07
CA LEU A 158 4.55 10.76 -18.67
C LEU A 158 6.01 10.63 -18.24
N LEU A 159 6.61 9.45 -18.43
CA LEU A 159 8.00 9.16 -18.05
C LEU A 159 9.00 10.14 -18.70
N ALA A 160 8.83 10.50 -19.98
CA ALA A 160 9.72 11.41 -20.68
C ALA A 160 9.77 12.83 -20.06
N ALA A 161 8.69 13.25 -19.40
CA ALA A 161 8.60 14.56 -18.73
C ALA A 161 9.19 14.56 -17.31
N LEU A 162 9.45 13.38 -16.73
CA LEU A 162 9.93 13.26 -15.35
C LEU A 162 11.46 13.40 -15.24
N ARG A 163 11.91 13.96 -14.13
CA ARG A 163 13.30 14.03 -13.68
C ARG A 163 13.36 13.70 -12.18
N LEU A 164 14.56 13.49 -11.66
CA LEU A 164 14.81 13.46 -10.21
C LEU A 164 15.58 14.71 -9.79
N VAL A 165 15.12 15.36 -8.73
CA VAL A 165 15.83 16.46 -8.06
C VAL A 165 15.89 16.11 -6.59
N ASP A 166 17.10 15.95 -6.04
CA ASP A 166 17.34 15.53 -4.66
C ASP A 166 16.55 14.26 -4.26
N GLY A 167 16.45 13.30 -5.19
CA GLY A 167 15.69 12.06 -5.03
C GLY A 167 14.18 12.19 -5.23
N ALA A 168 13.61 13.39 -5.27
CA ALA A 168 12.18 13.58 -5.51
C ALA A 168 11.84 13.62 -7.00
N VAL A 169 10.65 13.13 -7.35
CA VAL A 169 10.09 13.27 -8.70
C VAL A 169 9.84 14.75 -9.00
N SER A 170 10.45 15.23 -10.08
CA SER A 170 10.31 16.58 -10.61
C SER A 170 9.79 16.55 -12.04
N THR A 171 8.98 17.53 -12.42
CA THR A 171 8.41 17.60 -13.77
C THR A 171 8.02 19.04 -14.17
N ASP A 172 7.55 19.23 -15.40
CA ASP A 172 6.88 20.46 -15.82
C ASP A 172 5.48 20.64 -15.20
N LEU A 173 4.96 21.87 -15.20
CA LEU A 173 3.68 22.19 -14.59
C LEU A 173 2.49 21.40 -15.17
N PRO A 174 2.35 21.22 -16.51
CA PRO A 174 1.27 20.42 -17.07
C PRO A 174 1.28 18.96 -16.58
N THR A 175 2.47 18.35 -16.48
CA THR A 175 2.58 16.98 -15.98
C THR A 175 2.39 16.90 -14.46
N ALA A 176 2.82 17.93 -13.71
CA ALA A 176 2.56 18.01 -12.27
C ALA A 176 1.04 18.00 -11.96
N ARG A 177 0.22 18.69 -12.77
CA ARG A 177 -1.24 18.63 -12.66
C ARG A 177 -1.76 17.20 -12.78
N ILE A 178 -1.29 16.46 -13.80
CA ILE A 178 -1.68 15.04 -13.99
C ILE A 178 -1.30 14.23 -12.75
N LEU A 179 -0.07 14.35 -12.25
CA LEU A 179 0.38 13.60 -11.07
C LEU A 179 -0.46 13.92 -9.83
N VAL A 180 -0.79 15.20 -9.59
CA VAL A 180 -1.67 15.61 -8.49
C VAL A 180 -3.08 15.03 -8.64
N ASP A 181 -3.63 15.02 -9.86
CA ASP A 181 -4.92 14.38 -10.12
C ASP A 181 -4.88 12.88 -9.79
N LEU A 182 -3.78 12.18 -10.10
CA LEU A 182 -3.59 10.77 -9.73
C LEU A 182 -3.52 10.58 -8.20
N VAL A 183 -2.78 11.45 -7.49
CA VAL A 183 -2.69 11.40 -6.01
C VAL A 183 -4.07 11.60 -5.39
N CYS A 184 -4.81 12.61 -5.83
CA CYS A 184 -6.18 12.90 -5.39
C CYS A 184 -7.12 11.72 -5.68
N ALA A 185 -7.03 11.12 -6.86
CA ALA A 185 -7.84 9.97 -7.24
C ALA A 185 -7.55 8.74 -6.37
N GLU A 186 -6.30 8.51 -5.99
CA GLU A 186 -5.92 7.41 -5.10
C GLU A 186 -6.39 7.66 -3.66
N ALA A 187 -6.18 8.86 -3.14
CA ALA A 187 -6.67 9.24 -1.81
C ALA A 187 -8.20 9.06 -1.69
N ARG A 188 -8.96 9.47 -2.71
CA ARG A 188 -10.41 9.28 -2.77
C ARG A 188 -10.81 7.80 -2.86
N LEU A 189 -10.05 6.97 -3.58
CA LEU A 189 -10.28 5.53 -3.63
C LEU A 189 -10.02 4.88 -2.27
N HIS A 190 -8.93 5.24 -1.58
CA HIS A 190 -8.63 4.74 -0.24
C HIS A 190 -9.73 5.10 0.77
N ALA A 191 -10.33 6.29 0.63
CA ALA A 191 -11.46 6.75 1.43
C ALA A 191 -12.83 6.30 0.90
N SER A 192 -12.88 5.51 -0.19
CA SER A 192 -14.13 5.02 -0.77
C SER A 192 -14.62 3.75 -0.08
N TRP A 193 -15.90 3.44 -0.28
CA TRP A 193 -16.48 2.18 0.17
C TRP A 193 -15.70 0.95 -0.34
N ASP A 194 -15.19 1.03 -1.58
CA ASP A 194 -14.54 -0.10 -2.25
C ASP A 194 -13.30 -0.57 -1.51
N ASN A 195 -12.52 0.34 -0.93
CA ASN A 195 -11.37 -0.03 -0.08
C ASN A 195 -11.80 -0.27 1.36
N LEU A 196 -12.59 0.63 1.94
CA LEU A 196 -12.90 0.64 3.37
C LEU A 196 -13.70 -0.59 3.82
N ALA A 197 -14.74 -0.96 3.07
CA ALA A 197 -15.65 -2.03 3.46
C ALA A 197 -14.93 -3.38 3.60
N PRO A 198 -14.20 -3.87 2.57
CA PRO A 198 -13.50 -5.14 2.70
C PRO A 198 -12.31 -5.06 3.67
N ALA A 199 -11.61 -3.91 3.75
CA ALA A 199 -10.49 -3.74 4.68
C ALA A 199 -10.93 -3.87 6.14
N ALA A 200 -12.05 -3.24 6.51
CA ALA A 200 -12.59 -3.29 7.86
C ALA A 200 -13.01 -4.69 8.29
N VAL A 201 -13.60 -5.48 7.38
CA VAL A 201 -13.96 -6.87 7.65
C VAL A 201 -12.71 -7.73 7.76
N LEU A 202 -11.77 -7.62 6.82
CA LEU A 202 -10.57 -8.45 6.82
C LEU A 202 -9.71 -8.21 8.07
N GLN A 203 -9.54 -6.95 8.48
CA GLN A 203 -8.87 -6.62 9.74
C GLN A 203 -9.57 -7.27 10.94
N ARG A 204 -10.90 -7.20 11.02
CA ARG A 204 -11.70 -7.85 12.08
C ARG A 204 -11.53 -9.38 12.08
N LEU A 205 -11.54 -10.00 10.92
CA LEU A 205 -11.35 -11.45 10.76
C LEU A 205 -9.96 -11.88 11.23
N VAL A 206 -8.91 -11.14 10.83
CA VAL A 206 -7.53 -11.39 11.28
C VAL A 206 -7.42 -11.25 12.80
N THR A 207 -7.99 -10.19 13.39
CA THR A 207 -8.00 -10.01 14.84
C THR A 207 -8.66 -11.20 15.54
N ARG A 208 -9.84 -11.64 15.09
CA ARG A 208 -10.53 -12.82 15.66
C ARG A 208 -9.72 -14.10 15.55
N LEU A 209 -9.05 -14.32 14.41
CA LEU A 209 -8.21 -15.49 14.18
C LEU A 209 -7.05 -15.53 15.20
N LEU A 210 -6.44 -14.37 15.48
CA LEU A 210 -5.34 -14.22 16.43
C LEU A 210 -5.82 -14.33 17.89
N ASP A 211 -6.92 -13.68 18.25
CA ASP A 211 -7.51 -13.72 19.59
C ASP A 211 -7.94 -15.14 19.99
N ALA A 212 -8.41 -15.94 19.02
CA ALA A 212 -8.73 -17.35 19.21
C ALA A 212 -7.49 -18.27 19.25
N GLY A 213 -6.28 -17.72 19.13
CA GLY A 213 -5.02 -18.48 19.13
C GLY A 213 -4.87 -19.43 17.94
N ARG A 214 -5.62 -19.22 16.83
CA ARG A 214 -5.61 -20.11 15.66
C ARG A 214 -4.33 -19.99 14.83
N ARG A 215 -3.64 -18.85 14.92
CA ARG A 215 -2.37 -18.56 14.26
C ARG A 215 -1.51 -17.65 15.13
N GLU A 216 -0.19 -17.78 15.01
CA GLU A 216 0.78 -16.85 15.59
C GLU A 216 0.98 -15.64 14.65
N PRO A 217 1.10 -14.40 15.16
CA PRO A 217 1.30 -13.21 14.34
C PRO A 217 2.48 -13.33 13.36
N ALA A 218 3.62 -13.87 13.82
CA ALA A 218 4.82 -14.03 13.00
C ALA A 218 4.63 -15.01 11.82
N ARG A 219 3.78 -16.03 11.98
CA ARG A 219 3.44 -16.95 10.88
C ARG A 219 2.46 -16.33 9.92
N LEU A 220 1.47 -15.61 10.44
CA LEU A 220 0.47 -14.90 9.63
C LEU A 220 1.14 -13.84 8.75
N ALA A 221 2.13 -13.13 9.28
CA ALA A 221 2.90 -12.12 8.55
C ALA A 221 3.58 -12.65 7.28
N ARG A 222 3.99 -13.94 7.28
CA ARG A 222 4.65 -14.59 6.15
C ARG A 222 3.69 -15.24 5.15
N MET A 223 2.38 -15.22 5.39
CA MET A 223 1.42 -15.85 4.50
C MET A 223 1.27 -15.11 3.16
N THR A 224 0.76 -15.78 2.15
CA THR A 224 0.16 -15.17 0.95
C THR A 224 -1.32 -14.88 1.18
N ASP A 225 -1.96 -14.18 0.25
CA ASP A 225 -3.40 -13.90 0.33
C ASP A 225 -4.25 -15.19 0.36
N ALA A 226 -3.87 -16.17 -0.47
CA ALA A 226 -4.54 -17.47 -0.51
C ALA A 226 -4.35 -18.28 0.79
N GLN A 227 -3.16 -18.21 1.39
CA GLN A 227 -2.90 -18.87 2.67
C GLN A 227 -3.68 -18.23 3.82
N LEU A 228 -3.83 -16.89 3.81
CA LEU A 228 -4.69 -16.21 4.77
C LEU A 228 -6.14 -16.63 4.60
N TRP A 229 -6.65 -16.71 3.37
CA TRP A 229 -8.02 -17.20 3.14
C TRP A 229 -8.23 -18.61 3.66
N ALA A 230 -7.31 -19.53 3.38
CA ALA A 230 -7.38 -20.89 3.90
C ALA A 230 -7.43 -20.90 5.44
N ALA A 231 -6.58 -20.09 6.10
CA ALA A 231 -6.59 -19.99 7.55
C ALA A 231 -7.92 -19.43 8.11
N LEU A 232 -8.52 -18.44 7.43
CA LEU A 232 -9.83 -17.88 7.79
C LEU A 232 -10.98 -18.88 7.57
N ASP A 233 -10.89 -19.73 6.55
CA ASP A 233 -11.91 -20.74 6.24
C ASP A 233 -11.84 -21.95 7.17
N GLU A 234 -10.63 -22.31 7.63
CA GLU A 234 -10.43 -23.40 8.60
C GLU A 234 -11.02 -23.07 9.97
N ALA A 235 -10.92 -21.82 10.42
CA ALA A 235 -11.32 -21.39 11.76
C ALA A 235 -12.85 -21.12 11.86
N PRO A 236 -13.59 -21.82 12.76
CA PRO A 236 -15.02 -21.57 12.96
C PRO A 236 -15.37 -20.12 13.34
N GLU A 237 -14.45 -19.40 13.97
CA GLU A 237 -14.62 -18.01 14.42
C GLU A 237 -14.69 -17.00 13.26
N THR A 238 -14.19 -17.38 12.09
CA THR A 238 -14.03 -16.50 10.93
C THR A 238 -14.73 -17.01 9.67
N ARG A 239 -14.93 -18.33 9.54
CA ARG A 239 -15.40 -18.99 8.31
C ARG A 239 -16.62 -18.33 7.66
N ASP A 240 -17.71 -18.19 8.41
CA ASP A 240 -18.98 -17.70 7.85
C ASP A 240 -18.86 -16.24 7.35
N GLU A 241 -18.17 -15.39 8.10
CA GLU A 241 -18.00 -13.98 7.75
C GLU A 241 -16.95 -13.80 6.63
N ALA A 242 -15.93 -14.66 6.57
CA ALA A 242 -14.99 -14.72 5.45
C ALA A 242 -15.69 -15.12 4.13
N GLU A 243 -16.60 -16.10 4.18
CA GLU A 243 -17.44 -16.46 3.03
C GLU A 243 -18.35 -15.30 2.61
N MET A 244 -18.97 -14.61 3.57
CA MET A 244 -19.79 -13.42 3.30
C MET A 244 -18.98 -12.31 2.61
N LEU A 245 -17.75 -12.04 3.06
CA LEU A 245 -16.86 -11.05 2.44
C LEU A 245 -16.59 -11.36 0.98
N ARG A 246 -16.29 -12.63 0.65
CA ARG A 246 -15.97 -13.03 -0.72
C ARG A 246 -17.18 -13.09 -1.65
N THR A 247 -18.34 -13.52 -1.14
CA THR A 247 -19.51 -13.84 -1.98
C THR A 247 -20.58 -12.76 -1.98
N ARG A 248 -20.66 -11.97 -0.91
CA ARG A 248 -21.73 -11.00 -0.66
C ARG A 248 -21.21 -9.65 -0.14
N PRO A 249 -20.10 -9.08 -0.67
CA PRO A 249 -19.58 -7.81 -0.19
C PRO A 249 -20.59 -6.65 -0.34
N HIS A 250 -21.52 -6.73 -1.30
CA HIS A 250 -22.61 -5.76 -1.50
C HIS A 250 -23.57 -5.61 -0.31
N LEU A 251 -23.53 -6.55 0.67
CA LEU A 251 -24.28 -6.44 1.92
C LEU A 251 -23.59 -5.54 2.95
N LEU A 252 -22.30 -5.20 2.78
CA LEU A 252 -21.60 -4.30 3.67
C LEU A 252 -22.13 -2.88 3.57
N ARG A 253 -22.16 -2.21 4.71
CA ARG A 253 -22.52 -0.80 4.84
C ARG A 253 -21.41 -0.09 5.59
N VAL A 254 -21.08 1.10 5.13
CA VAL A 254 -20.06 1.96 5.71
C VAL A 254 -20.68 3.33 5.93
N ARG A 255 -20.43 3.93 7.09
CA ARG A 255 -20.81 5.30 7.40
C ARG A 255 -19.63 6.04 8.00
N CYS A 256 -19.35 7.24 7.50
CA CYS A 256 -18.39 8.15 8.11
C CYS A 256 -18.84 8.52 9.52
N LEU A 257 -17.91 8.45 10.47
CA LEU A 257 -18.10 8.97 11.83
C LEU A 257 -17.53 10.39 11.88
N PRO A 258 -18.25 11.35 12.50
CA PRO A 258 -17.69 12.69 12.71
C PRO A 258 -16.44 12.61 13.61
N ASP A 259 -15.55 13.58 13.46
CA ASP A 259 -14.41 13.71 14.36
C ASP A 259 -14.86 13.87 15.82
N ALA A 260 -14.01 13.45 16.75
CA ALA A 260 -14.33 13.39 18.19
C ALA A 260 -14.82 14.72 18.79
N ALA A 261 -14.61 15.85 18.10
CA ALA A 261 -15.10 17.17 18.47
C ALA A 261 -16.61 17.42 18.19
N GLN A 262 -17.31 16.51 17.50
CA GLN A 262 -18.75 16.62 17.19
C GLN A 262 -19.53 15.39 17.71
N ALA A 263 -19.23 14.96 18.93
CA ALA A 263 -19.74 13.73 19.55
C ALA A 263 -21.25 13.68 19.85
N ASP A 264 -22.03 14.71 19.52
CA ASP A 264 -23.46 14.81 19.89
C ASP A 264 -24.44 14.37 18.79
N VAL A 265 -23.93 13.73 17.72
CA VAL A 265 -24.79 13.15 16.68
C VAL A 265 -25.29 11.79 17.16
N ARG A 266 -26.59 11.70 17.51
CA ARG A 266 -27.28 10.43 17.81
C ARG A 266 -26.99 9.41 16.70
N VAL A 267 -26.16 8.42 17.01
CA VAL A 267 -25.96 7.25 16.15
C VAL A 267 -27.29 6.47 16.13
N PRO A 268 -27.92 6.28 14.97
CA PRO A 268 -29.17 5.53 14.90
C PRO A 268 -28.99 4.11 15.44
N GLU A 269 -30.03 3.59 16.09
CA GLU A 269 -30.05 2.30 16.79
C GLU A 269 -29.65 1.10 15.89
N TYR A 270 -29.88 1.19 14.57
CA TYR A 270 -29.48 0.17 13.59
C TYR A 270 -27.96 0.02 13.43
N ALA A 271 -27.17 1.04 13.80
CA ALA A 271 -25.72 1.00 13.79
C ALA A 271 -25.11 0.46 15.12
N ALA A 272 -25.94 -0.08 16.03
CA ALA A 272 -25.50 -0.67 17.29
C ALA A 272 -24.78 -2.03 17.13
N SER A 273 -24.97 -2.73 16.00
CA SER A 273 -24.33 -4.03 15.71
C SER A 273 -23.05 -3.94 14.87
N GLY A 274 -22.66 -2.74 14.45
CA GLY A 274 -21.45 -2.49 13.67
C GLY A 274 -20.17 -2.42 14.50
N TRP A 275 -19.05 -2.19 13.83
CA TRP A 275 -17.76 -1.93 14.47
C TRP A 275 -17.07 -0.73 13.81
N ASP A 276 -16.16 -0.11 14.56
CA ASP A 276 -15.42 1.05 14.08
C ASP A 276 -14.17 0.60 13.32
N PHE A 277 -13.83 1.36 12.28
CA PHE A 277 -12.63 1.18 11.46
C PHE A 277 -12.01 2.55 11.19
N ALA A 278 -10.70 2.61 11.17
CA ALA A 278 -9.97 3.84 10.91
C ALA A 278 -8.89 3.65 9.85
N LEU A 279 -8.83 4.59 8.90
CA LEU A 279 -7.69 4.74 8.03
C LEU A 279 -6.51 5.30 8.83
N ARG A 280 -5.33 4.75 8.58
CA ARG A 280 -4.09 5.16 9.27
C ARG A 280 -3.56 6.49 8.77
N LYS A 281 -3.62 6.70 7.45
CA LYS A 281 -2.98 7.81 6.76
C LYS A 281 -3.66 8.04 5.42
N ILE A 282 -3.74 9.31 5.03
CA ILE A 282 -4.05 9.73 3.67
C ILE A 282 -2.73 10.23 3.06
N TYR A 283 -2.36 9.66 1.91
CA TYR A 283 -1.13 10.02 1.22
C TYR A 283 -1.39 11.20 0.29
N SER A 284 -0.52 12.20 0.33
CA SER A 284 -0.64 13.45 -0.42
C SER A 284 0.73 13.96 -0.89
N SER A 285 1.65 13.05 -1.24
CA SER A 285 3.01 13.44 -1.64
C SER A 285 3.00 14.17 -2.98
N ALA A 286 3.68 15.31 -3.04
CA ALA A 286 3.68 16.21 -4.19
C ALA A 286 4.95 16.07 -5.04
N PRO A 287 4.86 16.18 -6.38
CA PRO A 287 6.03 16.34 -7.23
C PRO A 287 6.64 17.74 -7.06
N LEU A 288 7.92 17.89 -7.40
CA LEU A 288 8.53 19.20 -7.64
C LEU A 288 8.17 19.72 -9.03
N VAL A 289 8.14 21.05 -9.20
CA VAL A 289 8.05 21.69 -10.52
C VAL A 289 9.39 22.32 -10.84
N GLY A 290 10.18 21.70 -11.72
CA GLY A 290 11.60 22.05 -11.87
C GLY A 290 12.37 21.80 -10.57
N THR A 291 12.85 22.85 -9.91
CA THR A 291 13.59 22.74 -8.63
C THR A 291 12.82 23.33 -7.45
N VAL A 292 11.56 23.74 -7.64
CA VAL A 292 10.77 24.41 -6.60
C VAL A 292 9.63 23.51 -6.09
N PRO A 293 9.26 23.62 -4.81
CA PRO A 293 8.10 22.94 -4.24
C PRO A 293 6.78 23.34 -4.94
N LEU A 294 5.81 22.43 -4.92
CA LEU A 294 4.52 22.61 -5.57
C LEU A 294 3.75 23.83 -5.01
N GLU A 295 3.86 24.06 -3.71
CA GLU A 295 3.25 25.19 -2.99
C GLU A 295 3.70 26.54 -3.55
N SER A 296 4.95 26.62 -4.02
CA SER A 296 5.52 27.83 -4.60
C SER A 296 5.23 27.95 -6.10
N ALA A 297 5.31 26.83 -6.83
CA ALA A 297 5.12 26.83 -8.29
C ALA A 297 3.65 26.87 -8.73
N ALA A 298 2.76 26.27 -7.96
CA ALA A 298 1.34 26.16 -8.28
C ALA A 298 0.51 26.02 -6.98
N PRO A 299 0.23 27.14 -6.29
CA PRO A 299 -0.52 27.14 -5.04
C PRO A 299 -1.87 26.41 -5.13
N ASP A 300 -2.62 26.60 -6.22
CA ASP A 300 -3.91 25.93 -6.44
C ASP A 300 -3.79 24.39 -6.51
N LEU A 301 -2.64 23.86 -6.93
CA LEU A 301 -2.38 22.41 -6.92
C LEU A 301 -2.04 21.89 -5.53
N ALA A 302 -1.30 22.68 -4.76
CA ALA A 302 -0.98 22.35 -3.38
C ALA A 302 -2.24 22.36 -2.50
N GLU A 303 -3.11 23.36 -2.67
CA GLU A 303 -4.41 23.44 -1.98
C GLU A 303 -5.27 22.20 -2.25
N GLN A 304 -5.28 21.68 -3.49
CA GLN A 304 -5.98 20.43 -3.81
C GLN A 304 -5.46 19.21 -3.04
N LEU A 305 -4.16 19.15 -2.76
CA LEU A 305 -3.57 18.08 -1.94
C LEU A 305 -3.85 18.30 -0.45
N GLU A 306 -3.86 19.55 0.01
CA GLU A 306 -4.22 19.91 1.39
C GLU A 306 -5.69 19.57 1.70
N ASP A 307 -6.61 19.78 0.75
CA ASP A 307 -8.02 19.42 0.86
C ASP A 307 -8.24 17.93 1.15
N LEU A 308 -7.28 17.06 0.78
CA LEU A 308 -7.35 15.63 1.09
C LEU A 308 -7.32 15.35 2.60
N GLN A 309 -6.80 16.28 3.42
CA GLN A 309 -6.82 16.15 4.88
C GLN A 309 -8.22 16.26 5.47
N ALA A 310 -9.18 16.83 4.73
CA ALA A 310 -10.58 16.89 5.12
C ALA A 310 -11.34 15.57 4.85
N LEU A 311 -10.74 14.61 4.15
CA LEU A 311 -11.34 13.31 3.94
C LEU A 311 -11.47 12.59 5.30
N PRO A 312 -12.61 11.93 5.55
CA PRO A 312 -12.80 11.24 6.82
C PRO A 312 -11.82 10.09 6.98
N ILE A 313 -11.38 9.87 8.21
CA ILE A 313 -10.49 8.74 8.54
C ILE A 313 -11.14 7.74 9.49
N ARG A 314 -12.35 8.03 10.00
CA ARG A 314 -13.08 7.16 10.94
C ARG A 314 -14.43 6.78 10.36
N TYR A 315 -14.73 5.49 10.49
CA TYR A 315 -15.91 4.89 9.88
C TYR A 315 -16.53 3.87 10.82
N ARG A 316 -17.83 3.66 10.66
CA ARG A 316 -18.55 2.52 11.21
C ARG A 316 -18.97 1.59 10.08
N VAL A 317 -18.74 0.30 10.26
CA VAL A 317 -18.99 -0.77 9.28
C VAL A 317 -19.92 -1.82 9.86
N TRP A 318 -20.87 -2.32 9.07
CA TRP A 318 -21.78 -3.39 9.47
C TRP A 318 -22.33 -4.18 8.27
N TRP A 319 -22.88 -5.35 8.54
CA TRP A 319 -23.59 -6.17 7.56
C TRP A 319 -25.08 -5.84 7.53
N ALA A 320 -25.63 -5.57 6.34
CA ALA A 320 -27.07 -5.41 6.16
C ALA A 320 -27.81 -6.69 6.58
N GLY A 321 -28.89 -6.54 7.36
CA GLY A 321 -29.71 -7.66 7.83
C GLY A 321 -29.22 -8.35 9.12
N ALA A 322 -28.08 -7.96 9.68
CA ALA A 322 -27.64 -8.38 11.03
C ALA A 322 -28.67 -8.00 12.12
N GLU A 323 -29.49 -6.98 11.85
CA GLU A 323 -30.59 -6.49 12.69
C GLU A 323 -31.67 -7.55 13.02
N ARG A 324 -31.87 -8.57 12.17
CA ARG A 324 -32.97 -9.55 12.36
C ARG A 324 -32.62 -10.73 13.27
N ARG A 325 -31.38 -10.86 13.75
CA ARG A 325 -30.97 -11.98 14.62
C ARG A 325 -31.07 -11.70 16.11
N VAL A 326 -31.36 -10.47 16.54
CA VAL A 326 -31.50 -10.09 17.97
C VAL A 326 -32.92 -10.35 18.51
N SER A 327 -33.81 -10.94 17.70
CA SER A 327 -35.21 -11.20 18.09
C SER A 327 -35.64 -12.63 17.73
N ARG A 328 -34.91 -13.64 18.22
CA ARG A 328 -35.41 -15.01 18.37
C ARG A 328 -34.78 -15.69 19.58
#